data_AF-A0A3D4E7E3-F1
#
_entry.id   AF-A0A3D4E7E3-F1
#
_cell.length_a   1.000
_cell.length_b   1.000
_cell.length_c   1.000
_cell.angle_alpha   90.00
_cell.angle_beta   90.00
_cell.angle_gamma   90.00
#
_symmetry.space_group_name_H-M   'P 1'
#
loop_
_entity.id
_entity.type
_entity.pdbx_description
1 polymer ?
#
loop_
_entity_poly.entity_id
_entity_poly.type
_entity_poly.pdbx_seq_one_letter_code
_entity_poly.pdbx_strand_id
1 'polypeptide(L)'
;ELITAANGDYGQMHKIPAINNAPSIQRLNAEKIKLKQKLSDYATRYGNKHPTTIKTKSEINALTRTIHEEIDTIIAHLQTNYAQKTKLIDNIKTEIDSISKETLENLEEIMAINEIERHIESKTQMYLKTIQAMQQINLEELGNEELNVISYAVPPLYAIAPNKRLIVILGTFLAFSIGIIIAIIREKTNLSIHSTGHIEQITGLPCFGLIPAVSPQKGERLSSYLVKNPTSMVAESIRTLRMAINLQGPKKPKIINVTSSLSGEGKTTISTWISTSAAKSGKRVILIDCDLRRPNIHRFMGHKNELSIVEYLSGKADLQDVIKKDPSTGLDIIYARSVPSSAMDLITSDKMQTLLEKLEDYYDLIILDTPACLAVSDARALATYADLTLYTVKWGETTAPTLSIGTKQFKDLNVKMATILTNVDVVRQARYGYASTVEYYEDSDKN
;
A
#
# COMPACT_ATOMS: atom_id res chain seq x y z
N GLU A 1 21.76 67.35 -31.14
CA GLU A 1 20.75 68.36 -31.51
C GLU A 1 21.18 69.23 -32.69
N LEU A 2 22.15 70.15 -32.56
CA LEU A 2 22.55 71.04 -33.68
C LEU A 2 23.10 70.29 -34.91
N ILE A 3 23.87 69.22 -34.72
CA ILE A 3 24.38 68.36 -35.80
C ILE A 3 23.22 67.59 -36.48
N THR A 4 22.26 67.12 -35.68
CA THR A 4 21.06 66.41 -36.15
C THR A 4 20.13 67.34 -36.92
N ALA A 5 20.02 68.61 -36.51
CA ALA A 5 19.22 69.63 -37.18
C ALA A 5 19.82 70.11 -38.51
N ALA A 6 21.13 69.97 -38.71
CA ALA A 6 21.81 70.35 -39.95
C ALA A 6 21.54 69.37 -41.10
N ASN A 7 21.09 68.13 -40.82
CA ASN A 7 20.59 67.13 -41.78
C ASN A 7 21.40 66.99 -43.09
N GLY A 8 22.74 67.02 -43.00
CA GLY A 8 23.64 66.88 -44.15
C GLY A 8 23.90 68.18 -44.96
N ASP A 9 23.33 69.31 -44.57
CA ASP A 9 23.63 70.61 -45.17
C ASP A 9 24.89 71.23 -44.53
N TYR A 10 26.01 71.10 -45.24
CA TYR A 10 27.31 71.68 -44.86
C TYR A 10 27.26 73.21 -44.67
N GLY A 11 26.31 73.91 -45.30
CA GLY A 11 26.09 75.35 -45.10
C GLY A 11 25.55 75.69 -43.71
N GLN A 12 24.72 74.83 -43.12
CA GLN A 12 24.23 74.99 -41.74
C GLN A 12 25.25 74.49 -40.72
N MET A 13 26.09 73.52 -41.07
CA MET A 13 27.16 73.02 -40.20
C MET A 13 28.23 74.08 -39.88
N HIS A 14 28.46 75.05 -40.78
CA HIS A 14 29.31 76.21 -40.52
C HIS A 14 28.80 77.14 -39.40
N LYS A 15 27.54 77.01 -38.96
CA LYS A 15 27.00 77.78 -37.83
C LYS A 15 27.34 77.14 -36.48
N ILE A 16 27.88 75.92 -36.45
CA ILE A 16 28.28 75.25 -35.21
C ILE A 16 29.62 75.86 -34.74
N PRO A 17 29.67 76.49 -33.54
CA PRO A 17 30.87 77.20 -33.09
C PRO A 17 32.14 76.34 -33.05
N ALA A 18 31.99 75.06 -32.67
CA ALA A 18 33.10 74.10 -32.62
C ALA A 18 33.72 73.79 -34.00
N ILE A 19 32.93 73.87 -35.08
CA ILE A 19 33.39 73.60 -36.45
C ILE A 19 33.95 74.89 -37.07
N ASN A 20 33.29 76.03 -36.87
CA ASN A 20 33.74 77.31 -37.41
C ASN A 20 35.06 77.82 -36.78
N ASN A 21 35.27 77.51 -35.50
CA ASN A 21 36.48 77.91 -34.77
C ASN A 21 37.64 76.91 -34.92
N ALA A 22 37.44 75.80 -35.64
CA ALA A 22 38.51 74.84 -35.87
C ALA A 22 39.63 75.46 -36.73
N PRO A 23 40.89 75.50 -36.26
CA PRO A 23 41.99 76.13 -37.00
C PRO A 23 42.20 75.56 -38.41
N SER A 24 41.94 74.26 -38.60
CA SER A 24 42.03 73.58 -39.91
C SER A 24 41.00 74.12 -40.90
N ILE A 25 39.73 74.24 -40.48
CA ILE A 25 38.64 74.79 -41.30
C ILE A 25 38.87 76.27 -41.62
N GLN A 26 39.35 77.07 -40.67
CA GLN A 26 39.66 78.49 -40.92
C GLN A 26 40.78 78.65 -41.96
N ARG A 27 41.84 77.84 -41.86
CA ARG A 27 42.94 77.84 -42.83
C ARG A 27 42.48 77.45 -44.23
N LEU A 28 41.71 76.36 -44.35
CA LEU A 28 41.19 75.88 -45.64
C LEU A 28 40.21 76.88 -46.27
N ASN A 29 39.37 77.54 -45.47
CA ASN A 29 38.48 78.59 -45.96
C ASN A 29 39.24 79.83 -46.43
N ALA A 30 40.30 80.25 -45.74
CA ALA A 30 41.14 81.35 -46.18
C ALA A 30 41.84 81.04 -47.53
N GLU A 31 42.29 79.79 -47.70
CA GLU A 31 42.87 79.31 -48.97
C GLU A 31 41.84 79.25 -50.10
N LYS A 32 40.62 78.79 -49.80
CA LYS A 32 39.49 78.78 -50.73
C LYS A 32 39.08 80.19 -51.18
N ILE A 33 39.11 81.17 -50.27
CA ILE A 33 38.84 82.58 -50.61
C ILE A 33 39.91 83.12 -51.58
N LYS A 34 41.20 82.83 -51.33
CA LYS A 34 42.29 83.22 -52.24
C LYS A 34 42.16 82.59 -53.63
N LEU A 35 41.79 81.31 -53.70
CA LEU A 35 41.55 80.62 -54.97
C LEU A 35 40.31 81.15 -55.70
N LYS A 36 39.25 81.53 -54.98
CA LYS A 36 38.07 82.19 -55.58
C LYS A 36 38.41 83.55 -56.18
N GLN A 37 39.25 84.35 -55.53
CA GLN A 37 39.75 85.62 -56.08
C GLN A 37 40.53 85.39 -57.38
N LYS A 38 41.47 84.44 -57.37
CA LYS A 38 42.22 84.02 -58.58
C LYS A 38 41.30 83.52 -59.69
N LEU A 39 40.25 82.76 -59.35
CA LEU A 39 39.25 82.30 -60.32
C LEU A 39 38.52 83.49 -60.95
N SER A 40 38.12 84.48 -60.15
CA SER A 40 37.46 85.70 -60.64
C SER A 40 38.36 86.49 -61.60
N ASP A 41 39.65 86.62 -61.28
CA ASP A 41 40.63 87.28 -62.14
C ASP A 41 40.85 86.53 -63.45
N TYR A 42 40.99 85.20 -63.39
CA TYR A 42 41.19 84.36 -64.59
C TYR A 42 39.94 84.25 -65.45
N ALA A 43 38.74 84.21 -64.86
CA ALA A 43 37.48 84.21 -65.59
C ALA A 43 37.26 85.52 -66.37
N THR A 44 37.65 86.66 -65.78
CA THR A 44 37.55 87.98 -66.43
C THR A 44 38.56 88.15 -67.56
N ARG A 45 39.79 87.63 -67.41
CA ARG A 45 40.88 87.78 -68.40
C ARG A 45 40.85 86.77 -69.55
N TYR A 46 40.55 85.51 -69.26
CA TYR A 46 40.70 84.39 -70.22
C TYR A 46 39.36 83.73 -70.60
N GLY A 47 38.27 84.13 -69.95
CA GLY A 47 36.95 83.54 -70.15
C GLY A 47 36.74 82.22 -69.41
N ASN A 48 35.47 81.82 -69.28
CA ASN A 48 35.03 80.70 -68.44
C ASN A 48 35.49 79.29 -68.91
N LYS A 49 35.96 79.16 -70.16
CA LYS A 49 36.34 77.86 -70.76
C LYS A 49 37.86 77.66 -70.91
N HIS A 50 38.67 78.61 -70.45
CA HIS A 50 40.12 78.50 -70.54
C HIS A 50 40.66 77.41 -69.60
N PRO A 51 41.70 76.63 -69.99
CA PRO A 51 42.23 75.53 -69.18
C PRO A 51 42.64 75.93 -67.75
N THR A 52 43.17 77.14 -67.55
CA THR A 52 43.56 77.64 -66.21
C THR A 52 42.33 77.92 -65.32
N THR A 53 41.25 78.46 -65.88
CA THR A 53 39.98 78.69 -65.17
C THR A 53 39.33 77.37 -64.77
N ILE A 54 39.37 76.36 -65.65
CA ILE A 54 38.88 75.00 -65.34
C ILE A 54 39.74 74.35 -64.26
N LYS A 55 41.07 74.47 -64.34
CA LYS A 55 41.99 73.95 -63.32
C LYS A 55 41.75 74.59 -61.95
N THR A 56 41.66 75.92 -61.86
CA THR A 56 41.37 76.61 -60.59
C THR A 56 39.97 76.29 -60.05
N LYS A 57 38.97 76.10 -60.93
CA LYS A 57 37.63 75.63 -60.50
C LYS A 57 37.68 74.21 -59.96
N SER A 58 38.47 73.32 -60.57
CA SER A 58 38.71 71.97 -60.06
C SER A 58 39.45 71.98 -58.72
N GLU A 59 40.45 72.87 -58.55
CA GLU A 59 41.17 73.05 -57.28
C GLU A 59 40.23 73.54 -56.16
N ILE A 60 39.31 74.46 -56.46
CA ILE A 60 38.29 74.91 -55.48
C ILE A 60 37.33 73.78 -55.12
N ASN A 61 36.92 72.96 -56.09
CA ASN A 61 36.04 71.82 -55.83
C ASN A 61 36.75 70.75 -54.99
N ALA A 62 38.02 70.44 -55.29
CA ALA A 62 38.84 69.54 -54.49
C ALA A 62 39.00 70.06 -53.06
N LEU A 63 39.32 71.36 -52.89
CA LEU A 63 39.45 71.98 -51.59
C LEU A 63 38.12 72.01 -50.81
N THR A 64 36.99 72.18 -51.50
CA THR A 64 35.65 72.11 -50.88
C THR A 64 35.35 70.70 -50.38
N ARG A 65 35.74 69.67 -51.13
CA ARG A 65 35.63 68.28 -50.68
C ARG A 65 36.48 68.01 -49.45
N THR A 66 37.74 68.48 -49.43
CA THR A 66 38.62 68.38 -48.25
C THR A 66 38.03 69.08 -47.02
N ILE A 67 37.40 70.25 -47.20
CA ILE A 67 36.70 70.94 -46.11
C ILE A 67 35.55 70.09 -45.56
N HIS A 68 34.74 69.47 -46.42
CA HIS A 68 33.64 68.61 -45.97
C HIS A 68 34.15 67.36 -45.24
N GLU A 69 35.20 66.71 -45.75
CA GLU A 69 35.84 65.56 -45.11
C GLU A 69 36.40 65.91 -43.72
N GLU A 70 36.98 67.10 -43.56
CA GLU A 70 37.46 67.61 -42.27
C GLU A 70 36.29 67.92 -41.31
N ILE A 71 35.19 68.49 -41.82
CA ILE A 71 33.96 68.73 -41.03
C ILE A 71 33.38 67.41 -40.51
N ASP A 72 33.30 66.38 -41.37
CA ASP A 72 32.78 65.07 -41.00
C ASP A 72 33.66 64.39 -39.94
N THR A 73 34.99 64.55 -40.04
CA THR A 73 35.94 64.04 -39.05
C THR A 73 35.76 64.72 -37.69
N ILE A 74 35.57 66.04 -37.67
CA ILE A 74 35.31 66.80 -36.43
C ILE A 74 33.98 66.37 -35.81
N ILE A 75 32.93 66.20 -36.62
CA ILE A 75 31.61 65.75 -36.15
C ILE A 75 31.70 64.35 -35.54
N ALA A 76 32.38 63.41 -36.20
CA ALA A 76 32.58 62.06 -35.68
C ALA A 76 33.31 62.09 -34.33
N HIS A 77 34.37 62.89 -34.21
CA HIS A 77 35.10 63.05 -32.95
C HIS A 77 34.22 63.64 -31.84
N LEU A 78 33.41 64.65 -32.15
CA LEU A 78 32.48 65.25 -31.19
C LEU A 78 31.40 64.26 -30.73
N GLN A 79 30.86 63.44 -31.64
CA GLN A 79 29.90 62.39 -31.30
C GLN A 79 30.53 61.31 -30.41
N THR A 80 31.75 60.88 -30.71
CA THR A 80 32.49 59.93 -29.86
C THR A 80 32.73 60.50 -28.46
N ASN A 81 33.19 61.74 -28.35
CA ASN A 81 33.41 62.40 -27.06
C ASN A 81 32.11 62.57 -26.27
N TYR A 82 31.02 62.91 -26.95
CA TYR A 82 29.70 63.01 -26.32
C TYR A 82 29.26 61.64 -25.76
N ALA A 83 29.34 60.58 -26.57
CA ALA A 83 28.98 59.23 -26.13
C ALA A 83 29.82 58.74 -24.95
N GLN A 84 31.13 59.05 -24.93
CA GLN A 84 32.00 58.73 -23.80
C GLN A 84 31.58 59.47 -22.51
N LYS A 85 31.28 60.77 -22.61
CA LYS A 85 30.83 61.55 -21.46
C LYS A 85 29.47 61.08 -20.94
N THR A 86 28.55 60.71 -21.82
CA THR A 86 27.24 60.15 -21.41
C THR A 86 27.43 58.84 -20.67
N LYS A 87 28.26 57.92 -21.17
CA LYS A 87 28.58 56.67 -20.48
C LYS A 87 29.22 56.91 -19.10
N LEU A 88 30.10 57.91 -18.99
CA LEU A 88 30.71 58.26 -17.70
C LEU A 88 29.65 58.76 -16.70
N ILE A 89 28.72 59.59 -17.13
CA ILE A 89 27.61 60.08 -16.29
C ILE A 89 26.74 58.90 -15.81
N ASP A 90 26.43 57.96 -16.70
CA ASP A 90 25.62 56.79 -16.33
C ASP A 90 26.36 55.90 -15.33
N ASN A 91 27.66 55.67 -15.52
CA ASN A 91 28.48 54.92 -14.55
C ASN A 91 28.50 55.60 -13.18
N ILE A 92 28.71 56.93 -13.13
CA ILE A 92 28.71 57.69 -11.87
C ILE A 92 27.34 57.60 -11.19
N LYS A 93 26.23 57.67 -11.94
CA LYS A 93 24.89 57.48 -11.36
C LYS A 93 24.72 56.10 -10.75
N THR A 94 25.13 55.05 -11.47
CA THR A 94 25.05 53.68 -10.93
C THR A 94 25.92 53.49 -9.68
N GLU A 95 27.08 54.16 -9.62
CA GLU A 95 27.97 54.12 -8.46
C GLU A 95 27.35 54.86 -7.27
N ILE A 96 26.76 56.05 -7.49
CA ILE A 96 26.00 56.79 -6.47
C ILE A 96 24.83 55.97 -5.93
N ASP A 97 24.08 55.29 -6.80
CA ASP A 97 22.95 54.46 -6.37
C ASP A 97 23.42 53.27 -5.53
N SER A 98 24.54 52.64 -5.90
CA SER A 98 25.13 51.54 -5.13
C SER A 98 25.63 51.99 -3.76
N ILE A 99 26.32 53.13 -3.68
CA ILE A 99 26.79 53.72 -2.42
C ILE A 99 25.60 54.13 -1.54
N SER A 100 24.57 54.74 -2.14
CA SER A 100 23.36 55.14 -1.41
C SER A 100 22.68 53.93 -0.77
N LYS A 101 22.61 52.81 -1.50
CA LYS A 101 22.04 51.55 -0.97
C LYS A 101 22.89 50.98 0.16
N GLU A 102 24.21 50.92 0.01
CA GLU A 102 25.13 50.46 1.06
C GLU A 102 25.05 51.33 2.33
N THR A 103 24.93 52.65 2.17
CA THR A 103 24.77 53.56 3.33
C THR A 103 23.46 53.37 4.08
N LEU A 104 22.37 53.02 3.38
CA LEU A 104 21.07 52.72 4.00
C LEU A 104 21.12 51.41 4.80
N GLU A 105 21.74 50.36 4.25
CA GLU A 105 21.93 49.09 4.95
C GLU A 105 22.79 49.26 6.22
N ASN A 106 23.87 50.03 6.15
CA ASN A 106 24.69 50.37 7.33
C ASN A 106 23.94 51.20 8.38
N LEU A 107 23.02 52.08 7.96
CA LEU A 107 22.18 52.88 8.86
C LEU A 107 21.19 52.01 9.65
N GLU A 108 20.56 51.02 9.01
CA GLU A 108 19.67 50.07 9.69
C GLU A 108 20.42 49.27 10.77
N GLU A 109 21.64 48.84 10.49
CA GLU A 109 22.46 48.08 11.45
C GLU A 109 22.87 48.94 12.67
N ILE A 110 23.26 50.20 12.45
CA ILE A 110 23.55 51.16 13.54
C ILE A 110 22.29 51.44 14.38
N MET A 111 21.12 51.55 13.75
CA MET A 111 19.86 51.77 14.48
C MET A 111 19.49 50.56 15.35
N ALA A 112 19.68 49.33 14.86
CA ALA A 112 19.46 48.12 15.63
C ALA A 112 20.38 48.01 16.85
N ILE A 113 21.66 48.38 16.70
CA ILE A 113 22.62 48.41 17.82
C ILE A 113 22.17 49.40 18.90
N ASN A 114 21.80 50.62 18.51
CA ASN A 114 21.33 51.65 19.46
C ASN A 114 20.04 51.24 20.20
N GLU A 115 19.14 50.52 19.54
CA GLU A 115 17.93 49.99 20.17
C GLU A 115 18.26 48.94 21.24
N ILE A 116 19.18 48.04 20.96
CA ILE A 116 19.65 47.03 21.92
C ILE A 116 20.35 47.70 23.12
N GLU A 117 21.20 48.70 22.89
CA GLU A 117 21.87 49.44 23.96
C GLU A 117 20.86 50.13 24.89
N ARG A 118 19.83 50.78 24.33
CA ARG A 118 18.73 51.37 25.12
C ARG A 118 18.00 50.34 25.97
N HIS A 119 17.78 49.13 25.44
CA HIS A 119 17.16 48.05 26.20
C HIS A 119 18.03 47.56 27.37
N ILE A 120 19.34 47.45 27.16
CA ILE A 120 20.30 47.08 28.22
C ILE A 120 20.32 48.15 29.32
N GLU A 121 20.36 49.42 28.95
CA GLU A 121 20.37 50.54 29.90
C GLU A 121 19.08 50.57 30.73
N SER A 122 17.92 50.46 30.08
CA SER A 122 16.62 50.41 30.76
C SER A 122 16.52 49.23 31.74
N LYS A 123 17.02 48.05 31.36
CA LYS A 123 17.02 46.87 32.24
C LYS A 123 17.95 47.06 33.43
N THR A 124 19.13 47.62 33.20
CA THR A 124 20.09 47.94 34.27
C THR A 124 19.50 48.92 35.27
N GLN A 125 18.84 49.98 34.80
CA GLN A 125 18.15 50.95 35.67
C GLN A 125 17.04 50.30 36.50
N MET A 126 16.25 49.40 35.90
CA MET A 126 15.21 48.68 36.61
C MET A 126 15.79 47.75 37.69
N TYR A 127 16.87 47.03 37.37
CA TYR A 127 17.58 46.19 38.32
C TYR A 127 18.15 46.97 39.51
N LEU A 128 18.80 48.11 39.25
CA LEU A 128 19.34 48.98 40.30
C LEU A 128 18.23 49.52 41.22
N LYS A 129 17.09 49.93 40.65
CA LYS A 129 15.91 50.32 41.45
C LYS A 129 15.40 49.18 42.33
N THR A 130 15.37 47.94 41.83
CA THR A 130 14.97 46.78 42.63
C THR A 130 15.92 46.54 43.81
N ILE A 131 17.25 46.63 43.59
CA ILE A 131 18.23 46.55 44.68
C ILE A 131 17.99 47.65 45.71
N GLN A 132 17.78 48.89 45.27
CA GLN A 132 17.52 50.02 46.16
C GLN A 132 16.24 49.82 46.98
N ALA A 133 15.17 49.32 46.37
CA ALA A 133 13.93 48.97 47.08
C ALA A 133 14.16 47.87 48.11
N MET A 134 14.94 46.82 47.79
CA MET A 134 15.30 45.78 48.76
C MET A 134 16.12 46.33 49.94
N GLN A 135 17.05 47.26 49.68
CA GLN A 135 17.81 47.92 50.75
C GLN A 135 16.92 48.78 51.65
N GLN A 136 15.93 49.48 51.08
CA GLN A 136 14.97 50.25 51.87
C GLN A 136 14.10 49.36 52.77
N ILE A 137 13.64 48.21 52.28
CA ILE A 137 12.88 47.23 53.09
C ILE A 137 13.72 46.76 54.28
N ASN A 138 15.00 46.42 54.07
CA ASN A 138 15.91 46.02 55.15
C ASN A 138 16.22 47.16 56.16
N LEU A 139 16.09 48.43 55.75
CA LEU A 139 16.29 49.59 56.63
C LEU A 139 15.01 49.94 57.43
N GLU A 140 13.82 49.67 56.89
CA GLU A 140 12.55 49.81 57.60
C GLU A 140 12.32 48.67 58.63
N GLU A 141 12.84 47.47 58.38
CA GLU A 141 12.76 46.33 59.34
C GLU A 141 13.65 46.47 60.61
N LEU A 142 14.48 47.51 60.71
CA LEU A 142 15.24 47.81 61.95
C LEU A 142 14.46 48.68 62.96
N GLY A 143 13.21 49.05 62.64
CA GLY A 143 12.26 49.61 63.59
C GLY A 143 11.44 48.50 64.23
N ASN A 144 11.55 48.33 65.56
CA ASN A 144 10.79 47.37 66.36
C ASN A 144 9.31 47.27 65.93
N GLU A 145 8.91 46.13 65.36
CA GLU A 145 7.51 45.76 65.21
C GLU A 145 7.21 44.44 65.94
N GLU A 146 6.35 44.54 66.95
CA GLU A 146 5.63 43.41 67.50
C GLU A 146 4.84 42.74 66.37
N LEU A 147 5.16 41.48 66.08
CA LEU A 147 4.44 40.66 65.11
C LEU A 147 2.97 40.52 65.54
N ASN A 148 2.10 41.33 64.94
CA ASN A 148 0.66 41.20 65.09
C ASN A 148 0.12 40.38 63.93
N VAL A 149 -0.45 39.19 64.20
CA VAL A 149 -1.01 38.32 63.17
C VAL A 149 -2.31 38.96 62.65
N ILE A 150 -2.24 39.60 61.49
CA ILE A 150 -3.38 40.31 60.86
C ILE A 150 -4.46 39.33 60.40
N SER A 151 -4.07 38.14 59.90
CA SER A 151 -5.02 37.13 59.40
C SER A 151 -4.38 35.76 59.28
N TYR A 152 -5.13 34.71 59.65
CA TYR A 152 -4.74 33.32 59.38
C TYR A 152 -5.12 32.92 57.96
N ALA A 153 -4.31 32.07 57.34
CA ALA A 153 -4.59 31.53 56.02
C ALA A 153 -5.91 30.74 56.01
N VAL A 154 -6.80 31.06 55.06
CA VAL A 154 -8.07 30.35 54.89
C VAL A 154 -7.79 29.02 54.16
N PRO A 155 -8.18 27.86 54.72
CA PRO A 155 -8.02 26.59 54.04
C PRO A 155 -8.88 26.57 52.76
N PRO A 156 -8.34 26.07 51.63
CA PRO A 156 -9.09 26.02 50.39
C PRO A 156 -10.30 25.09 50.53
N LEU A 157 -11.46 25.53 50.05
CA LEU A 157 -12.71 24.75 50.10
C LEU A 157 -12.68 23.49 49.22
N TYR A 158 -11.73 23.39 48.29
CA TYR A 158 -11.55 22.26 47.39
C TYR A 158 -10.07 21.96 47.15
N ALA A 159 -9.77 20.69 46.86
CA ALA A 159 -8.42 20.25 46.56
C ALA A 159 -7.94 20.85 45.22
N ILE A 160 -6.84 21.59 45.26
CA ILE A 160 -6.22 22.22 44.09
C ILE A 160 -5.46 21.20 43.22
N ALA A 161 -4.89 20.15 43.85
CA ALA A 161 -4.19 19.08 43.15
C ALA A 161 -4.45 17.72 43.80
N PRO A 162 -4.48 16.62 43.02
CA PRO A 162 -4.41 16.57 41.56
C PRO A 162 -5.80 16.73 40.90
N ASN A 163 -5.81 17.11 39.62
CA ASN A 163 -7.02 17.19 38.79
C ASN A 163 -7.59 15.79 38.48
N LYS A 164 -8.35 15.24 39.43
CA LYS A 164 -8.90 13.87 39.34
C LYS A 164 -9.67 13.62 38.04
N ARG A 165 -10.42 14.60 37.53
CA ARG A 165 -11.16 14.50 36.26
C ARG A 165 -10.22 14.26 35.06
N LEU A 166 -9.12 15.01 34.98
CA LEU A 166 -8.14 14.87 33.90
C LEU A 166 -7.46 13.49 33.94
N ILE A 167 -7.07 13.04 35.14
CA ILE A 167 -6.45 11.72 35.34
C ILE A 167 -7.42 10.60 34.92
N VAL A 168 -8.70 10.70 35.30
CA VAL A 168 -9.72 9.72 34.90
C VAL A 168 -9.89 9.70 33.38
N ILE A 169 -10.02 10.86 32.73
CA ILE A 169 -10.17 10.94 31.26
C ILE A 169 -8.96 10.31 30.55
N LEU A 170 -7.75 10.68 30.95
CA LEU A 170 -6.51 10.14 30.37
C LEU A 170 -6.38 8.63 30.62
N GLY A 171 -6.69 8.18 31.84
CA GLY A 171 -6.66 6.77 32.21
C GLY A 171 -7.66 5.94 31.40
N THR A 172 -8.89 6.42 31.22
CA THR A 172 -9.90 5.75 30.39
C THR A 172 -9.47 5.67 28.93
N PHE A 173 -8.93 6.75 28.37
CA PHE A 173 -8.47 6.77 26.97
C PHE A 173 -7.30 5.80 26.75
N LEU A 174 -6.35 5.75 27.69
CA LEU A 174 -5.22 4.83 27.64
C LEU A 174 -5.68 3.36 27.76
N ALA A 175 -6.59 3.06 28.70
CA ALA A 175 -7.14 1.73 28.86
C ALA A 175 -7.90 1.26 27.61
N PHE A 176 -8.70 2.14 27.00
CA PHE A 176 -9.41 1.84 25.76
C PHE A 176 -8.45 1.58 24.59
N SER A 177 -7.41 2.40 24.46
CA SER A 177 -6.37 2.22 23.42
C SER A 177 -5.66 0.88 23.56
N ILE A 178 -5.28 0.49 24.79
CA ILE A 178 -4.68 -0.81 25.08
C ILE A 178 -5.68 -1.94 24.77
N GLY A 179 -6.95 -1.77 25.13
CA GLY A 179 -8.02 -2.74 24.81
C GLY A 179 -8.15 -3.00 23.30
N ILE A 180 -8.13 -1.94 22.48
CA ILE A 180 -8.16 -2.06 21.02
C ILE A 180 -6.92 -2.79 20.52
N ILE A 181 -5.73 -2.44 20.99
CA ILE A 181 -4.47 -3.09 20.57
C ILE A 181 -4.52 -4.58 20.89
N ILE A 182 -4.95 -4.96 22.10
CA ILE A 182 -5.11 -6.37 22.49
C ILE A 182 -6.15 -7.08 21.61
N ALA A 183 -7.27 -6.44 21.31
CA ALA A 183 -8.29 -7.00 20.41
C ALA A 183 -7.73 -7.25 19.00
N ILE A 184 -6.98 -6.30 18.43
CA ILE A 184 -6.34 -6.43 17.12
C ILE A 184 -5.28 -7.54 17.12
N ILE A 185 -4.45 -7.61 18.16
CA ILE A 185 -3.44 -8.67 18.28
C ILE A 185 -4.13 -10.04 18.34
N ARG A 186 -5.19 -10.17 19.14
CA ARG A 186 -5.95 -11.42 19.27
C ARG A 186 -6.62 -11.82 17.95
N GLU A 187 -7.12 -10.87 17.18
CA GLU A 187 -7.70 -11.14 15.86
C GLU A 187 -6.62 -11.58 14.87
N LYS A 188 -5.47 -10.90 14.84
CA LYS A 188 -4.37 -11.24 13.93
C LYS A 188 -3.64 -12.54 14.29
N THR A 189 -3.68 -12.98 15.55
CA THR A 189 -3.14 -14.29 15.95
C THR A 189 -4.10 -15.44 15.65
N ASN A 190 -5.37 -15.15 15.34
CA ASN A 190 -6.32 -16.15 14.89
C ASN A 190 -6.07 -16.50 13.41
N LEU A 191 -5.18 -17.45 13.17
CA LEU A 191 -4.85 -17.95 11.83
C LEU A 191 -5.83 -19.02 11.32
N SER A 192 -7.03 -19.12 11.93
CA SER A 192 -8.04 -20.09 11.54
C SER A 192 -8.63 -19.81 10.16
N ILE A 193 -9.01 -20.88 9.47
CA ILE A 193 -9.58 -20.81 8.13
C ILE A 193 -11.10 -20.57 8.22
N HIS A 194 -11.55 -19.49 7.58
CA HIS A 194 -12.97 -19.09 7.55
C HIS A 194 -13.58 -19.03 6.13
N SER A 195 -12.76 -19.12 5.08
CA SER A 195 -13.20 -18.96 3.68
C SER A 195 -12.61 -20.05 2.79
N THR A 196 -13.38 -20.47 1.80
CA THR A 196 -12.96 -21.43 0.76
C THR A 196 -11.84 -20.86 -0.10
N GLY A 197 -11.94 -19.58 -0.51
CA GLY A 197 -10.89 -18.92 -1.30
C GLY A 197 -9.55 -18.83 -0.56
N HIS A 198 -9.58 -18.70 0.78
CA HIS A 198 -8.36 -18.72 1.59
C HIS A 198 -7.68 -20.10 1.56
N ILE A 199 -8.45 -21.20 1.52
CA ILE A 199 -7.90 -22.56 1.36
C ILE A 199 -7.20 -22.70 0.02
N GLU A 200 -7.83 -22.24 -1.06
CA GLU A 200 -7.28 -22.33 -2.41
C GLU A 200 -5.99 -21.50 -2.54
N GLN A 201 -5.95 -20.30 -1.94
CA GLN A 201 -4.76 -19.45 -1.92
C GLN A 201 -3.58 -20.09 -1.17
N ILE A 202 -3.83 -20.75 -0.04
CA ILE A 202 -2.77 -21.39 0.77
C ILE A 202 -2.26 -22.67 0.11
N THR A 203 -3.19 -23.51 -0.38
CA THR A 203 -2.87 -24.89 -0.77
C THR A 203 -2.67 -25.07 -2.27
N GLY A 204 -3.25 -24.18 -3.08
CA GLY A 204 -3.36 -24.36 -4.54
C GLY A 204 -4.31 -25.48 -4.96
N LEU A 205 -5.06 -26.06 -4.03
CA LEU A 205 -6.02 -27.15 -4.29
C LEU A 205 -7.42 -26.57 -4.44
N PRO A 206 -8.27 -27.14 -5.33
CA PRO A 206 -9.65 -26.71 -5.48
C PRO A 206 -10.46 -27.00 -4.20
N CYS A 207 -11.38 -26.11 -3.85
CA CYS A 207 -12.34 -26.32 -2.79
C CYS A 207 -13.71 -26.71 -3.37
N PHE A 208 -14.18 -27.94 -3.10
CA PHE A 208 -15.44 -28.45 -3.69
C PHE A 208 -16.70 -27.92 -3.02
N GLY A 209 -16.54 -27.21 -1.90
CA GLY A 209 -17.64 -26.52 -1.24
C GLY A 209 -17.48 -26.47 0.26
N LEU A 210 -18.54 -25.96 0.87
CA LEU A 210 -18.68 -25.79 2.30
C LEU A 210 -19.85 -26.63 2.80
N ILE A 211 -19.70 -27.25 3.97
CA ILE A 211 -20.72 -28.07 4.61
C ILE A 211 -21.15 -27.39 5.92
N PRO A 212 -22.42 -26.95 6.04
CA PRO A 212 -22.92 -26.32 7.25
C PRO A 212 -22.80 -27.19 8.49
N ALA A 213 -22.57 -26.56 9.63
CA ALA A 213 -22.68 -27.22 10.93
C ALA A 213 -24.13 -27.60 11.21
N VAL A 214 -24.33 -28.81 11.77
CA VAL A 214 -25.64 -29.30 12.18
C VAL A 214 -25.65 -29.54 13.68
N SER A 215 -26.75 -29.14 14.30
CA SER A 215 -27.08 -29.47 15.69
C SER A 215 -28.21 -30.49 15.66
N PRO A 216 -27.93 -31.81 15.70
CA PRO A 216 -28.97 -32.82 15.69
C PRO A 216 -29.87 -32.66 16.93
N GLN A 217 -31.15 -33.02 16.80
CA GLN A 217 -32.07 -32.99 17.94
C GLN A 217 -31.64 -34.00 19.01
N LYS A 218 -32.06 -33.79 20.26
CA LYS A 218 -31.66 -34.64 21.39
C LYS A 218 -32.09 -36.10 21.12
N GLY A 219 -31.12 -37.00 20.98
CA GLY A 219 -31.34 -38.43 20.67
C GLY A 219 -31.22 -38.80 19.19
N GLU A 220 -31.04 -37.83 18.29
CA GLU A 220 -30.80 -38.07 16.87
C GLU A 220 -29.30 -38.29 16.59
N ARG A 221 -28.99 -39.32 15.77
CA ARG A 221 -27.61 -39.57 15.33
C ARG A 221 -27.32 -38.76 14.07
N LEU A 222 -26.13 -38.17 14.01
CA LEU A 222 -25.60 -37.46 12.84
C LEU A 222 -25.57 -38.33 11.57
N SER A 223 -25.36 -39.65 11.70
CA SER A 223 -25.42 -40.61 10.58
C SER A 223 -26.78 -40.62 9.88
N SER A 224 -27.86 -40.55 10.65
CA SER A 224 -29.24 -40.58 10.15
C SER A 224 -29.77 -39.22 9.68
N TYR A 225 -29.03 -38.13 9.92
CA TYR A 225 -29.51 -36.76 9.71
C TYR A 225 -29.95 -36.51 8.26
N LEU A 226 -29.15 -36.94 7.28
CA LEU A 226 -29.49 -36.80 5.86
C LEU A 226 -30.72 -37.62 5.43
N VAL A 227 -30.96 -38.75 6.10
CA VAL A 227 -32.10 -39.61 5.81
C VAL A 227 -33.38 -38.94 6.30
N LYS A 228 -33.33 -38.36 7.51
CA LYS A 228 -34.46 -37.68 8.16
C LYS A 228 -34.75 -36.30 7.57
N ASN A 229 -33.72 -35.57 7.14
CA ASN A 229 -33.82 -34.19 6.63
C ASN A 229 -33.29 -34.09 5.18
N PRO A 230 -33.93 -34.75 4.20
CA PRO A 230 -33.42 -34.86 2.83
C PRO A 230 -33.43 -33.54 2.02
N THR A 231 -34.22 -32.56 2.45
CA THR A 231 -34.35 -31.22 1.87
C THR A 231 -33.54 -30.15 2.63
N SER A 232 -32.78 -30.55 3.66
CA SER A 232 -31.95 -29.61 4.43
C SER A 232 -30.81 -29.01 3.58
N MET A 233 -30.34 -27.82 3.98
CA MET A 233 -29.17 -27.18 3.38
C MET A 233 -27.93 -28.09 3.35
N VAL A 234 -27.75 -28.93 4.37
CA VAL A 234 -26.65 -29.92 4.41
C VAL A 234 -26.85 -31.03 3.40
N ALA A 235 -28.07 -31.53 3.23
CA ALA A 235 -28.35 -32.51 2.19
C ALA A 235 -28.03 -31.97 0.79
N GLU A 236 -28.37 -30.71 0.53
CA GLU A 236 -28.05 -30.04 -0.73
C GLU A 236 -26.56 -29.76 -0.92
N SER A 237 -25.88 -29.35 0.15
CA SER A 237 -24.42 -29.17 0.14
C SER A 237 -23.70 -30.49 -0.18
N ILE A 238 -24.18 -31.62 0.33
CA ILE A 238 -23.64 -32.96 0.03
C ILE A 238 -23.96 -33.41 -1.40
N ARG A 239 -25.15 -33.07 -1.94
CA ARG A 239 -25.45 -33.32 -3.37
C ARG A 239 -24.55 -32.51 -4.30
N THR A 240 -24.35 -31.24 -3.98
CA THR A 240 -23.43 -30.34 -4.70
C THR A 240 -22.00 -30.87 -4.66
N LEU A 241 -21.53 -31.29 -3.48
CA LEU A 241 -20.22 -31.93 -3.32
C LEU A 241 -20.06 -33.17 -4.20
N ARG A 242 -21.06 -34.05 -4.22
CA ARG A 242 -21.06 -35.24 -5.10
C ARG A 242 -21.00 -34.87 -6.58
N MET A 243 -21.70 -33.81 -6.98
CA MET A 243 -21.63 -33.30 -8.35
C MET A 243 -20.22 -32.81 -8.68
N ALA A 244 -19.61 -32.00 -7.80
CA ALA A 244 -18.25 -31.49 -7.97
C ALA A 244 -17.19 -32.61 -8.09
N ILE A 245 -17.33 -33.67 -7.29
CA ILE A 245 -16.48 -34.88 -7.37
C ILE A 245 -16.60 -35.54 -8.74
N ASN A 246 -17.83 -35.71 -9.25
CA ASN A 246 -18.07 -36.37 -10.54
C ASN A 246 -17.58 -35.57 -11.75
N LEU A 247 -17.36 -34.26 -11.60
CA LEU A 247 -16.95 -33.34 -12.67
C LEU A 247 -15.43 -33.15 -12.77
N GLN A 248 -14.62 -33.86 -11.97
CA GLN A 248 -13.16 -33.71 -11.94
C GLN A 248 -12.40 -34.21 -13.16
N GLY A 249 -13.07 -34.87 -14.11
CA GLY A 249 -12.42 -35.37 -15.31
C GLY A 249 -13.30 -36.25 -16.18
N PRO A 250 -12.73 -36.83 -17.25
CA PRO A 250 -13.47 -37.67 -18.19
C PRO A 250 -13.93 -39.00 -17.57
N LYS A 251 -13.23 -39.48 -16.54
CA LYS A 251 -13.63 -40.64 -15.73
C LYS A 251 -14.04 -40.18 -14.34
N LYS A 252 -15.18 -40.68 -13.87
CA LYS A 252 -15.69 -40.41 -12.53
C LYS A 252 -14.80 -41.15 -11.50
N PRO A 253 -14.35 -40.48 -10.42
CA PRO A 253 -13.62 -41.16 -9.34
C PRO A 253 -14.49 -42.26 -8.73
N LYS A 254 -13.95 -43.49 -8.66
CA LYS A 254 -14.59 -44.64 -8.00
C LYS A 254 -14.10 -44.80 -6.57
N ILE A 255 -12.79 -44.67 -6.33
CA ILE A 255 -12.21 -44.76 -4.98
C ILE A 255 -11.95 -43.36 -4.45
N ILE A 256 -12.62 -43.01 -3.36
CA ILE A 256 -12.46 -41.72 -2.68
C ILE A 256 -11.88 -41.94 -1.29
N ASN A 257 -10.71 -41.37 -1.07
CA ASN A 257 -10.09 -41.30 0.25
C ASN A 257 -10.52 -40.03 0.98
N VAL A 258 -10.99 -40.12 2.22
CA VAL A 258 -11.37 -38.94 3.04
C VAL A 258 -10.41 -38.81 4.21
N THR A 259 -9.71 -37.68 4.30
CA THR A 259 -8.73 -37.39 5.36
C THR A 259 -8.80 -35.93 5.82
N SER A 260 -7.92 -35.57 6.75
CA SER A 260 -7.94 -34.31 7.51
C SER A 260 -6.55 -34.03 8.09
N SER A 261 -6.27 -32.78 8.49
CA SER A 261 -5.06 -32.45 9.24
C SER A 261 -5.12 -33.03 10.65
N LEU A 262 -6.25 -32.86 11.33
CA LEU A 262 -6.44 -33.17 12.75
C LEU A 262 -7.65 -34.06 13.01
N SER A 263 -7.71 -34.64 14.21
CA SER A 263 -8.89 -35.37 14.68
C SER A 263 -10.08 -34.41 14.87
N GLY A 264 -11.29 -34.83 14.49
CA GLY A 264 -12.51 -34.04 14.71
C GLY A 264 -12.86 -33.02 13.60
N GLU A 265 -12.16 -33.02 12.47
CA GLU A 265 -12.44 -32.12 11.33
C GLU A 265 -13.58 -32.58 10.40
N GLY A 266 -14.36 -33.58 10.81
CA GLY A 266 -15.57 -34.00 10.09
C GLY A 266 -15.38 -35.11 9.04
N LYS A 267 -14.17 -35.64 8.82
CA LYS A 267 -13.89 -36.78 7.93
C LYS A 267 -14.93 -37.92 7.97
N THR A 268 -15.14 -38.55 9.13
CA THR A 268 -16.13 -39.63 9.32
C THR A 268 -17.56 -39.21 8.99
N THR A 269 -17.92 -37.95 9.29
CA THR A 269 -19.25 -37.41 8.98
C THR A 269 -19.41 -37.22 7.47
N ILE A 270 -18.42 -36.63 6.81
CA ILE A 270 -18.42 -36.41 5.36
C ILE A 270 -18.38 -37.74 4.60
N SER A 271 -17.51 -38.68 4.98
CA SER A 271 -17.43 -40.01 4.36
C SER A 271 -18.77 -40.75 4.47
N THR A 272 -19.39 -40.74 5.64
CA THR A 272 -20.73 -41.34 5.83
C THR A 272 -21.80 -40.62 5.00
N TRP A 273 -21.82 -39.29 5.00
CA TRP A 273 -22.86 -38.52 4.31
C TRP A 273 -22.79 -38.61 2.79
N ILE A 274 -21.58 -38.57 2.20
CA ILE A 274 -21.40 -38.81 0.77
C ILE A 274 -21.86 -40.23 0.44
N SER A 275 -21.47 -41.22 1.25
CA SER A 275 -21.84 -42.62 1.05
C SER A 275 -23.36 -42.82 1.07
N THR A 276 -24.02 -42.31 2.11
CA THR A 276 -25.49 -42.36 2.28
C THR A 276 -26.21 -41.64 1.14
N SER A 277 -25.76 -40.45 0.75
CA SER A 277 -26.36 -39.70 -0.36
C SER A 277 -26.25 -40.47 -1.68
N ALA A 278 -25.10 -41.07 -1.96
CA ALA A 278 -24.87 -41.87 -3.16
C ALA A 278 -25.69 -43.17 -3.17
N ALA A 279 -25.74 -43.90 -2.05
CA ALA A 279 -26.55 -45.11 -1.90
C ALA A 279 -28.04 -44.83 -2.12
N LYS A 280 -28.57 -43.75 -1.52
CA LYS A 280 -29.97 -43.31 -1.74
C LYS A 280 -30.28 -42.88 -3.18
N SER A 281 -29.25 -42.58 -3.97
CA SER A 281 -29.42 -42.29 -5.41
C SER A 281 -29.38 -43.55 -6.28
N GLY A 282 -29.44 -44.74 -5.67
CA GLY A 282 -29.42 -46.04 -6.36
C GLY A 282 -28.03 -46.53 -6.78
N LYS A 283 -26.95 -45.91 -6.29
CA LYS A 283 -25.58 -46.38 -6.55
C LYS A 283 -25.23 -47.52 -5.62
N ARG A 284 -24.42 -48.47 -6.11
CA ARG A 284 -23.78 -49.48 -5.28
C ARG A 284 -22.60 -48.81 -4.58
N VAL A 285 -22.71 -48.58 -3.28
CA VAL A 285 -21.70 -47.86 -2.51
C VAL A 285 -21.21 -48.71 -1.35
N ILE A 286 -19.90 -48.69 -1.12
CA ILE A 286 -19.29 -49.27 0.08
C ILE A 286 -18.46 -48.25 0.84
N LEU A 287 -18.69 -48.15 2.14
CA LEU A 287 -17.92 -47.33 3.08
C LEU A 287 -17.01 -48.22 3.90
N ILE A 288 -15.71 -47.93 3.91
CA ILE A 288 -14.70 -48.70 4.63
C ILE A 288 -14.11 -47.83 5.72
N ASP A 289 -14.24 -48.27 6.98
CA ASP A 289 -13.54 -47.66 8.11
C ASP A 289 -12.08 -48.10 8.06
N CYS A 290 -11.18 -47.19 7.70
CA CYS A 290 -9.74 -47.44 7.63
C CYS A 290 -8.98 -46.81 8.80
N ASP A 291 -9.67 -46.16 9.76
CA ASP A 291 -9.05 -45.67 10.99
C ASP A 291 -8.99 -46.78 12.05
N LEU A 292 -8.00 -47.66 11.93
CA LEU A 292 -7.75 -48.74 12.88
C LEU A 292 -7.32 -48.26 14.27
N ARG A 293 -6.95 -46.98 14.42
CA ARG A 293 -6.46 -46.41 15.67
C ARG A 293 -7.60 -45.89 16.53
N ARG A 294 -8.55 -45.20 15.91
CA ARG A 294 -9.73 -44.63 16.57
C ARG A 294 -10.97 -44.87 15.70
N PRO A 295 -11.37 -46.13 15.49
CA PRO A 295 -12.50 -46.43 14.63
C PRO A 295 -13.78 -45.89 15.23
N ASN A 296 -14.52 -45.10 14.45
CA ASN A 296 -15.69 -44.39 14.92
C ASN A 296 -16.95 -44.68 14.09
N ILE A 297 -16.85 -45.27 12.89
CA ILE A 297 -18.01 -45.49 12.02
C ILE A 297 -19.04 -46.40 12.70
N HIS A 298 -18.61 -47.49 13.34
CA HIS A 298 -19.54 -48.39 14.03
C HIS A 298 -20.34 -47.69 15.14
N ARG A 299 -19.73 -46.76 15.89
CA ARG A 299 -20.42 -45.94 16.90
C ARG A 299 -21.32 -44.88 16.27
N PHE A 300 -20.84 -44.26 15.19
CA PHE A 300 -21.56 -43.25 14.44
C PHE A 300 -22.85 -43.80 13.82
N MET A 301 -22.81 -45.02 13.27
CA MET A 301 -23.96 -45.76 12.76
C MET A 301 -24.75 -46.45 13.89
N GLY A 302 -24.09 -46.73 15.02
CA GLY A 302 -24.62 -47.40 16.20
C GLY A 302 -24.90 -48.89 15.99
N HIS A 303 -23.97 -49.55 15.31
CA HIS A 303 -23.87 -51.00 15.18
C HIS A 303 -22.78 -51.56 16.10
N LYS A 304 -22.96 -52.81 16.56
CA LYS A 304 -21.90 -53.57 17.22
C LYS A 304 -20.95 -54.13 16.16
N ASN A 305 -19.65 -54.08 16.43
CA ASN A 305 -18.63 -54.53 15.49
C ASN A 305 -18.06 -55.88 15.94
N GLU A 306 -18.53 -56.98 15.34
CA GLU A 306 -18.08 -58.35 15.67
C GLU A 306 -16.99 -58.85 14.72
N LEU A 307 -17.12 -58.56 13.42
CA LEU A 307 -16.14 -58.88 12.37
C LEU A 307 -15.80 -57.61 11.60
N SER A 308 -14.51 -57.30 11.47
CA SER A 308 -14.00 -56.05 10.91
C SER A 308 -13.08 -56.28 9.72
N ILE A 309 -12.66 -55.20 9.06
CA ILE A 309 -11.67 -55.25 7.98
C ILE A 309 -10.39 -56.00 8.38
N VAL A 310 -10.01 -55.96 9.66
CA VAL A 310 -8.80 -56.62 10.16
C VAL A 310 -8.91 -58.14 10.08
N GLU A 311 -10.08 -58.73 10.41
CA GLU A 311 -10.30 -60.17 10.30
C GLU A 311 -10.14 -60.63 8.85
N TYR A 312 -10.68 -59.88 7.90
CA TYR A 312 -10.55 -60.16 6.48
C TYR A 312 -9.09 -60.07 6.01
N LEU A 313 -8.41 -58.96 6.29
CA LEU A 313 -7.00 -58.77 5.89
C LEU A 313 -6.06 -59.80 6.56
N SER A 314 -6.42 -60.28 7.75
CA SER A 314 -5.70 -61.35 8.45
C SER A 314 -6.02 -62.76 7.90
N GLY A 315 -6.98 -62.91 6.99
CA GLY A 315 -7.43 -64.20 6.45
C GLY A 315 -8.27 -65.03 7.43
N LYS A 316 -8.91 -64.39 8.41
CA LYS A 316 -9.72 -65.02 9.47
C LYS A 316 -11.23 -64.98 9.21
N ALA A 317 -11.66 -64.22 8.21
CA ALA A 317 -13.06 -64.11 7.80
C ALA A 317 -13.14 -63.87 6.28
N ASP A 318 -14.25 -64.27 5.67
CA ASP A 318 -14.51 -63.99 4.26
C ASP A 318 -15.04 -62.57 4.06
N LEU A 319 -14.91 -62.04 2.84
CA LEU A 319 -15.32 -60.67 2.51
C LEU A 319 -16.81 -60.42 2.79
N GLN A 320 -17.65 -61.41 2.47
CA GLN A 320 -19.10 -61.34 2.69
C GLN A 320 -19.50 -61.22 4.16
N ASP A 321 -18.68 -61.74 5.08
CA ASP A 321 -19.01 -61.74 6.51
C ASP A 321 -18.73 -60.38 7.17
N VAL A 322 -17.76 -59.64 6.63
CA VAL A 322 -17.35 -58.31 7.11
C VAL A 322 -18.14 -57.17 6.49
N ILE A 323 -18.81 -57.40 5.36
CA ILE A 323 -19.71 -56.42 4.74
C ILE A 323 -21.04 -56.41 5.49
N LYS A 324 -21.44 -55.23 5.99
CA LYS A 324 -22.73 -55.01 6.66
C LYS A 324 -23.55 -53.99 5.89
N LYS A 325 -24.77 -54.35 5.55
CA LYS A 325 -25.70 -53.47 4.85
C LYS A 325 -26.53 -52.66 5.82
N ASP A 326 -26.57 -51.34 5.63
CA ASP A 326 -27.53 -50.46 6.30
C ASP A 326 -28.90 -50.60 5.60
N PRO A 327 -29.93 -51.15 6.28
CA PRO A 327 -31.23 -51.38 5.68
C PRO A 327 -31.96 -50.07 5.33
N SER A 328 -31.62 -48.95 5.97
CA SER A 328 -32.32 -47.68 5.76
C SER A 328 -31.86 -46.94 4.49
N THR A 329 -30.63 -47.18 4.04
CA THR A 329 -30.02 -46.47 2.91
C THR A 329 -29.58 -47.41 1.78
N GLY A 330 -29.42 -48.70 2.06
CA GLY A 330 -28.82 -49.66 1.15
C GLY A 330 -27.29 -49.57 1.07
N LEU A 331 -26.66 -48.75 1.90
CA LEU A 331 -25.21 -48.59 1.98
C LEU A 331 -24.54 -49.83 2.57
N ASP A 332 -23.54 -50.37 1.90
CA ASP A 332 -22.68 -51.41 2.45
C ASP A 332 -21.52 -50.78 3.23
N ILE A 333 -21.17 -51.37 4.37
CA ILE A 333 -20.18 -50.82 5.31
C ILE A 333 -19.25 -51.94 5.77
N ILE A 334 -17.94 -51.69 5.72
CA ILE A 334 -16.94 -52.52 6.40
C ILE A 334 -16.43 -51.70 7.59
N TYR A 335 -16.68 -52.21 8.80
CA TYR A 335 -16.25 -51.54 10.03
C TYR A 335 -14.80 -51.89 10.40
N ALA A 336 -14.17 -51.02 11.17
CA ALA A 336 -12.87 -51.25 11.79
C ALA A 336 -12.99 -51.37 13.31
N ARG A 337 -12.05 -52.09 13.90
CA ARG A 337 -11.89 -52.22 15.35
C ARG A 337 -10.51 -51.74 15.76
N SER A 338 -10.40 -51.28 17.01
CA SER A 338 -9.12 -50.85 17.54
C SER A 338 -8.21 -52.07 17.65
N VAL A 339 -6.99 -51.97 17.12
CA VAL A 339 -6.03 -53.07 17.11
C VAL A 339 -4.65 -52.63 17.60
N PRO A 340 -3.80 -53.58 18.05
CA PRO A 340 -2.40 -53.30 18.36
C PRO A 340 -1.64 -52.74 17.15
N SER A 341 -0.57 -51.97 17.41
CA SER A 341 0.20 -51.27 16.37
C SER A 341 0.70 -52.18 15.24
N SER A 342 1.02 -53.44 15.54
CA SER A 342 1.50 -54.43 14.55
C SER A 342 0.46 -54.82 13.50
N ALA A 343 -0.83 -54.58 13.74
CA ALA A 343 -1.91 -54.85 12.79
C ALA A 343 -2.23 -53.64 11.89
N MET A 344 -1.56 -52.50 12.07
CA MET A 344 -1.79 -51.29 11.28
C MET A 344 -1.18 -51.41 9.87
N ASP A 345 -0.11 -52.19 9.71
CA ASP A 345 0.52 -52.48 8.41
C ASP A 345 -0.41 -53.27 7.47
N LEU A 346 -1.48 -53.87 7.99
CA LEU A 346 -2.47 -54.58 7.15
C LEU A 346 -3.17 -53.62 6.17
N ILE A 347 -3.38 -52.36 6.57
CA ILE A 347 -4.05 -51.34 5.75
C ILE A 347 -3.17 -50.90 4.57
N THR A 348 -1.85 -51.00 4.72
CA THR A 348 -0.89 -50.65 3.67
C THR A 348 -0.38 -51.85 2.89
N SER A 349 -0.90 -53.05 3.18
CA SER A 349 -0.47 -54.31 2.55
C SER A 349 -1.09 -54.53 1.15
N ASP A 350 -0.45 -55.40 0.36
CA ASP A 350 -0.96 -55.85 -0.96
C ASP A 350 -2.37 -56.46 -0.89
N LYS A 351 -2.76 -57.00 0.28
CA LYS A 351 -4.12 -57.51 0.50
C LYS A 351 -5.17 -56.40 0.50
N MET A 352 -4.84 -55.21 0.97
CA MET A 352 -5.74 -54.05 0.89
C MET A 352 -5.91 -53.62 -0.56
N GLN A 353 -4.82 -53.57 -1.34
CA GLN A 353 -4.92 -53.29 -2.77
C GLN A 353 -5.81 -54.32 -3.48
N THR A 354 -5.56 -55.62 -3.24
CA THR A 354 -6.36 -56.71 -3.80
C THR A 354 -7.85 -56.61 -3.40
N LEU A 355 -8.13 -56.16 -2.18
CA LEU A 355 -9.50 -55.90 -1.72
C LEU A 355 -10.15 -54.79 -2.54
N LEU A 356 -9.47 -53.64 -2.70
CA LEU A 356 -10.00 -52.50 -3.43
C LEU A 356 -10.26 -52.84 -4.89
N GLU A 357 -9.32 -53.53 -5.55
CA GLU A 357 -9.47 -54.03 -6.93
C GLU A 357 -10.71 -54.92 -7.07
N LYS A 358 -10.92 -55.85 -6.13
CA LYS A 358 -12.14 -56.69 -6.12
C LYS A 358 -13.40 -55.87 -5.94
N LEU A 359 -13.39 -54.87 -5.05
CA LEU A 359 -14.57 -54.05 -4.77
C LEU A 359 -14.93 -53.14 -5.97
N GLU A 360 -13.97 -52.72 -6.77
CA GLU A 360 -14.21 -51.85 -7.94
C GLU A 360 -15.12 -52.48 -9.01
N ASP A 361 -15.18 -53.81 -9.07
CA ASP A 361 -16.04 -54.56 -9.98
C ASP A 361 -17.51 -54.56 -9.52
N TYR A 362 -17.73 -54.58 -8.19
CA TYR A 362 -19.07 -54.71 -7.60
C TYR A 362 -19.68 -53.38 -7.17
N TYR A 363 -18.86 -52.35 -6.92
CA TYR A 363 -19.30 -51.06 -6.40
C TYR A 363 -19.05 -49.93 -7.40
N ASP A 364 -20.00 -49.00 -7.48
CA ASP A 364 -19.88 -47.79 -8.29
C ASP A 364 -19.06 -46.71 -7.57
N LEU A 365 -18.98 -46.79 -6.23
CA LEU A 365 -18.29 -45.83 -5.37
C LEU A 365 -17.78 -46.55 -4.11
N ILE A 366 -16.50 -46.39 -3.82
CA ILE A 366 -15.81 -46.91 -2.65
C ILE A 366 -15.28 -45.70 -1.86
N ILE A 367 -15.68 -45.57 -0.60
CA ILE A 367 -15.25 -44.47 0.26
C ILE A 367 -14.40 -45.03 1.40
N LEU A 368 -13.20 -44.48 1.57
CA LEU A 368 -12.26 -44.83 2.63
C LEU A 368 -12.26 -43.72 3.67
N ASP A 369 -12.70 -44.02 4.90
CA ASP A 369 -12.58 -43.11 6.04
C ASP A 369 -11.23 -43.32 6.72
N THR A 370 -10.34 -42.33 6.67
CA THR A 370 -8.95 -42.50 7.11
C THR A 370 -8.61 -41.63 8.31
N PRO A 371 -7.56 -41.99 9.07
CA PRO A 371 -7.11 -41.16 10.18
C PRO A 371 -6.59 -39.79 9.72
N ALA A 372 -6.38 -38.89 10.66
CA ALA A 372 -5.78 -37.59 10.37
C ALA A 372 -4.31 -37.73 9.91
N CYS A 373 -3.94 -37.05 8.82
CA CYS A 373 -2.65 -37.23 8.16
C CYS A 373 -1.46 -36.69 8.96
N LEU A 374 -1.66 -35.72 9.87
CA LEU A 374 -0.59 -35.25 10.75
C LEU A 374 -0.32 -36.20 11.92
N ALA A 375 -1.28 -37.06 12.26
CA ALA A 375 -1.10 -38.03 13.32
C ALA A 375 -0.30 -39.24 12.84
N VAL A 376 -0.53 -39.69 11.59
CA VAL A 376 -0.08 -41.01 11.11
C VAL A 376 0.10 -41.07 9.59
N SER A 377 0.90 -42.04 9.11
CA SER A 377 1.17 -42.26 7.68
C SER A 377 0.05 -42.97 6.91
N ASP A 378 -0.87 -43.65 7.60
CA ASP A 378 -1.87 -44.55 7.01
C ASP A 378 -2.73 -43.86 5.94
N ALA A 379 -3.15 -42.61 6.21
CA ALA A 379 -3.94 -41.81 5.28
C ALA A 379 -3.20 -41.49 3.96
N ARG A 380 -1.87 -41.39 4.00
CA ARG A 380 -1.04 -41.13 2.81
C ARG A 380 -0.88 -42.36 1.95
N ALA A 381 -0.67 -43.51 2.57
CA ALA A 381 -0.62 -44.78 1.86
C ALA A 381 -1.97 -45.11 1.22
N LEU A 382 -3.08 -44.89 1.91
CA LEU A 382 -4.41 -45.10 1.32
C LEU A 382 -4.74 -44.12 0.19
N ALA A 383 -4.19 -42.91 0.22
CA ALA A 383 -4.35 -41.94 -0.87
C ALA A 383 -3.75 -42.42 -2.19
N THR A 384 -2.73 -43.29 -2.19
CA THR A 384 -2.13 -43.80 -3.43
C THR A 384 -3.02 -44.84 -4.13
N TYR A 385 -3.97 -45.43 -3.42
CA TYR A 385 -4.97 -46.34 -3.99
C TYR A 385 -6.25 -45.62 -4.43
N ALA A 386 -6.39 -44.32 -4.15
CA ALA A 386 -7.61 -43.57 -4.43
C ALA A 386 -7.50 -42.73 -5.71
N ASP A 387 -8.59 -42.66 -6.46
CA ASP A 387 -8.73 -41.77 -7.63
C ASP A 387 -8.73 -40.30 -7.22
N LEU A 388 -9.24 -40.02 -6.02
CA LEU A 388 -9.38 -38.69 -5.44
C LEU A 388 -9.27 -38.76 -3.92
N THR A 389 -8.47 -37.86 -3.34
CA THR A 389 -8.44 -37.63 -1.90
C THR A 389 -9.20 -36.34 -1.55
N LEU A 390 -10.26 -36.47 -0.76
CA LEU A 390 -11.00 -35.36 -0.16
C LEU A 390 -10.40 -35.00 1.19
N TYR A 391 -9.98 -33.75 1.31
CA TYR A 391 -9.32 -33.20 2.48
C TYR A 391 -10.27 -32.28 3.24
N THR A 392 -10.74 -32.71 4.41
CA THR A 392 -11.67 -31.91 5.23
C THR A 392 -10.90 -30.90 6.07
N VAL A 393 -11.38 -29.66 6.08
CA VAL A 393 -10.83 -28.52 6.82
C VAL A 393 -11.94 -27.96 7.71
N LYS A 394 -11.73 -27.89 9.02
CA LYS A 394 -12.76 -27.44 9.96
C LYS A 394 -12.80 -25.92 10.04
N TRP A 395 -13.97 -25.35 9.79
CA TRP A 395 -14.19 -23.91 9.83
C TRP A 395 -13.93 -23.31 11.21
N GLY A 396 -13.14 -22.24 11.24
CA GLY A 396 -12.81 -21.49 12.46
C GLY A 396 -11.91 -22.20 13.47
N GLU A 397 -11.47 -23.44 13.19
CA GLU A 397 -10.59 -24.20 14.07
C GLU A 397 -9.29 -24.63 13.38
N THR A 398 -9.33 -25.10 12.13
CA THR A 398 -8.11 -25.48 11.42
C THR A 398 -7.33 -24.22 11.05
N THR A 399 -6.04 -24.16 11.39
CA THR A 399 -5.19 -23.01 11.11
C THR A 399 -4.46 -23.13 9.76
N ALA A 400 -4.14 -22.00 9.15
CA ALA A 400 -3.39 -21.95 7.88
C ALA A 400 -2.06 -22.74 7.90
N PRO A 401 -1.22 -22.66 8.96
CA PRO A 401 -0.01 -23.48 9.05
C PRO A 401 -0.32 -24.98 9.10
N THR A 402 -1.35 -25.37 9.87
CA THR A 402 -1.76 -26.78 10.01
C THR A 402 -2.21 -27.36 8.66
N LEU A 403 -3.05 -26.61 7.94
CA LEU A 403 -3.52 -26.96 6.61
C LEU A 403 -2.35 -27.09 5.61
N SER A 404 -1.42 -26.14 5.63
CA SER A 404 -0.25 -26.14 4.74
C SER A 404 0.66 -27.36 5.01
N ILE A 405 0.97 -27.65 6.28
CA ILE A 405 1.79 -28.81 6.66
C ILE A 405 1.08 -30.11 6.27
N GLY A 406 -0.22 -30.22 6.55
CA GLY A 406 -1.02 -31.41 6.26
C GLY A 406 -1.11 -31.73 4.76
N THR A 407 -1.46 -30.75 3.94
CA THR A 407 -1.58 -30.92 2.48
C THR A 407 -0.22 -31.14 1.80
N LYS A 408 0.85 -30.52 2.33
CA LYS A 408 2.21 -30.73 1.82
C LYS A 408 2.64 -32.19 1.86
N GLN A 409 2.16 -32.99 2.83
CA GLN A 409 2.56 -34.40 2.92
C GLN A 409 2.09 -35.27 1.75
N PHE A 410 1.12 -34.81 0.96
CA PHE A 410 0.58 -35.51 -0.20
C PHE A 410 1.12 -34.95 -1.52
N LYS A 411 1.77 -33.78 -1.49
CA LYS A 411 2.28 -33.09 -2.69
C LYS A 411 3.31 -33.94 -3.44
N ASP A 412 4.09 -34.72 -2.71
CA ASP A 412 5.13 -35.59 -3.27
C ASP A 412 4.59 -36.92 -3.83
N LEU A 413 3.32 -37.25 -3.55
CA LEU A 413 2.69 -38.53 -3.94
C LEU A 413 1.96 -38.47 -5.28
N ASN A 414 1.93 -37.32 -5.95
CA ASN A 414 1.20 -37.07 -7.20
C ASN A 414 -0.28 -37.55 -7.18
N VAL A 415 -0.91 -37.49 -6.01
CA VAL A 415 -2.32 -37.86 -5.82
C VAL A 415 -3.23 -36.68 -6.14
N LYS A 416 -4.39 -36.95 -6.75
CA LYS A 416 -5.41 -35.92 -6.96
C LYS A 416 -6.08 -35.57 -5.63
N MET A 417 -6.12 -34.29 -5.30
CA MET A 417 -6.70 -33.81 -4.05
C MET A 417 -7.66 -32.67 -4.27
N ALA A 418 -8.68 -32.62 -3.41
CA ALA A 418 -9.56 -31.49 -3.27
C ALA A 418 -9.91 -31.25 -1.81
N THR A 419 -10.23 -30.02 -1.48
CA THR A 419 -10.53 -29.61 -0.10
C THR A 419 -12.03 -29.40 0.10
N ILE A 420 -12.49 -29.58 1.33
CA ILE A 420 -13.87 -29.31 1.73
C ILE A 420 -13.84 -28.58 3.07
N LEU A 421 -14.57 -27.48 3.17
CA LEU A 421 -14.72 -26.74 4.41
C LEU A 421 -15.90 -27.31 5.22
N THR A 422 -15.64 -27.87 6.40
CA THR A 422 -16.63 -28.56 7.23
C THR A 422 -17.03 -27.74 8.45
N ASN A 423 -18.17 -28.09 9.06
CA ASN A 423 -18.67 -27.49 10.30
C ASN A 423 -18.86 -25.97 10.22
N VAL A 424 -19.36 -25.49 9.08
CA VAL A 424 -19.49 -24.05 8.84
C VAL A 424 -20.71 -23.47 9.57
N ASP A 425 -20.47 -22.51 10.45
CA ASP A 425 -21.54 -21.69 11.02
C ASP A 425 -21.96 -20.64 9.98
N VAL A 426 -23.04 -20.91 9.26
CA VAL A 426 -23.52 -20.11 8.12
C VAL A 426 -23.84 -18.67 8.55
N VAL A 427 -24.42 -18.48 9.74
CA VAL A 427 -24.79 -17.16 10.27
C VAL A 427 -23.54 -16.33 10.57
N ARG A 428 -22.51 -16.96 11.16
CA ARG A 428 -21.23 -16.28 11.40
C ARG A 428 -20.46 -16.07 10.09
N GLN A 429 -20.53 -17.01 9.16
CA GLN A 429 -19.85 -16.91 7.87
C GLN A 429 -20.35 -15.72 7.05
N ALA A 430 -21.65 -15.43 7.07
CA ALA A 430 -22.24 -14.27 6.40
C ALA A 430 -21.60 -12.94 6.83
N ARG A 431 -21.15 -12.83 8.09
CA ARG A 431 -20.46 -11.64 8.63
C ARG A 431 -19.04 -11.45 8.07
N TYR A 432 -18.44 -12.50 7.50
CA TYR A 432 -17.10 -12.46 6.90
C TYR A 432 -17.11 -12.06 5.40
N GLY A 433 -18.26 -11.61 4.87
CA GLY A 433 -18.32 -10.91 3.57
C GLY A 433 -18.32 -11.78 2.31
N TYR A 434 -18.57 -13.09 2.42
CA TYR A 434 -18.76 -13.99 1.27
C TYR A 434 -20.24 -14.36 1.16
N ALA A 435 -21.03 -13.42 0.65
CA ALA A 435 -22.49 -13.43 0.62
C ALA A 435 -23.14 -14.34 -0.45
N SER A 436 -22.36 -14.92 -1.38
CA SER A 436 -22.96 -15.48 -2.60
C SER A 436 -23.76 -16.78 -2.43
N THR A 437 -23.67 -17.48 -1.30
CA THR A 437 -24.42 -18.73 -1.06
C THR A 437 -25.49 -18.61 0.02
N VAL A 438 -25.51 -17.54 0.84
CA VAL A 438 -26.44 -17.42 1.97
C VAL A 438 -27.72 -16.68 1.57
N GLU A 439 -27.62 -15.66 0.71
CA GLU A 439 -28.79 -14.88 0.25
C GLU A 439 -29.83 -15.71 -0.50
N TYR A 440 -29.46 -16.83 -1.13
CA TYR A 440 -30.41 -17.67 -1.87
C TYR A 440 -31.26 -18.58 -0.97
N TYR A 441 -30.88 -18.81 0.29
CA TYR A 441 -31.53 -19.79 1.17
C TYR A 441 -32.21 -19.21 2.42
N GLU A 442 -31.89 -17.97 2.83
CA GLU A 442 -32.66 -17.30 3.91
C GLU A 442 -34.13 -17.04 3.52
N ASP A 443 -34.45 -17.00 2.22
CA ASP A 443 -35.83 -16.87 1.72
C ASP A 443 -36.58 -18.21 1.67
N SER A 444 -35.89 -19.36 1.68
CA SER A 444 -36.54 -20.68 1.61
C SER A 444 -36.94 -21.26 2.97
N ASP A 445 -36.25 -20.89 4.06
CA ASP A 445 -36.57 -21.37 5.42
C ASP A 445 -37.63 -20.48 6.13
N LYS A 446 -38.11 -19.41 5.48
CA LYS A 446 -39.17 -18.52 5.98
C LYS A 446 -40.57 -18.82 5.45
N ASN A 447 -40.76 -19.87 4.64
CA ASN A 447 -42.07 -20.29 4.10
C ASN A 447 -42.47 -21.69 4.58
#